data_AF-A0A2J8NJF8-F1
#
_entry.id   AF-A0A2J8NJF8-F1
#
_cell.length_a   1.000
_cell.length_b   1.000
_cell.length_c   1.000
_cell.angle_alpha   90.00
_cell.angle_beta   90.00
_cell.angle_gamma   90.00
#
_symmetry.space_group_name_H-M   'P 1'
#
loop_
_entity.id
_entity.type
_entity.pdbx_description
1 polymer ?
#
loop_
_entity_poly.entity_id
_entity_poly.type
_entity_poly.pdbx_seq_one_letter_code
_entity_poly.pdbx_strand_id
1 'polypeptide(L)'
;MDLLGPSLEDLFNFCSRRFTMKTVLMLADQMISRIEYVHTKNFIHRDIKPDNFLMGIGRHCNKCLESPVGKRKRSMTVSTSQDPSFSGLNQLFLIDFGLAKKYRDNRTRQHIPYREDKNLTGTARYASINAHLGIEQSRRDDMESLGYVLMYFNRTSLPWQGLKAATKKQKYEKISEKKMSTPVEVLCKGFPAEFAMYLNYCRGLRFEEAPDYMYLRQLFRILFRTLNHQYDYTFDWTMLKQKAAQQAASSSGQGQQAQTPTGF
;
A
#
# COMPACT_ATOMS: atom_id res chain seq x y z
N MET A 1 13.30 -13.86 -8.03
CA MET A 1 12.36 -13.08 -7.19
C MET A 1 11.17 -13.96 -6.92
N ASP A 2 10.63 -13.91 -5.70
CA ASP A 2 9.44 -14.69 -5.35
C ASP A 2 8.21 -14.14 -6.10
N LEU A 3 7.29 -15.04 -6.47
CA LEU A 3 6.02 -14.64 -7.07
C LEU A 3 5.12 -14.05 -5.98
N LEU A 4 4.76 -12.77 -6.14
CA LEU A 4 3.85 -12.05 -5.25
C LEU A 4 2.49 -11.87 -5.90
N GLY A 5 1.48 -11.63 -5.06
CA GLY A 5 0.10 -11.39 -5.46
C GLY A 5 -0.13 -9.97 -6.00
N PRO A 6 -1.39 -9.54 -6.10
CA PRO A 6 -1.73 -8.23 -6.65
C PRO A 6 -1.18 -7.08 -5.80
N SER A 7 -0.93 -5.95 -6.45
CA SER A 7 -0.57 -4.71 -5.77
C SER A 7 -1.77 -4.10 -5.03
N LEU A 8 -1.51 -3.14 -4.14
CA LEU A 8 -2.59 -2.40 -3.49
C LEU A 8 -3.38 -1.54 -4.48
N GLU A 9 -2.80 -1.07 -5.60
CA GLU A 9 -3.57 -0.37 -6.63
C GLU A 9 -4.55 -1.34 -7.34
N ASP A 10 -4.11 -2.56 -7.66
CA ASP A 10 -4.96 -3.59 -8.27
C ASP A 10 -6.13 -3.93 -7.33
N LEU A 11 -5.83 -4.14 -6.05
CA LEU A 11 -6.84 -4.43 -5.03
C LEU A 11 -7.78 -3.24 -4.79
N PHE A 12 -7.27 -2.02 -4.88
CA PHE A 12 -8.08 -0.82 -4.76
C PHE A 12 -9.07 -0.71 -5.91
N ASN A 13 -8.62 -0.95 -7.15
CA ASN A 13 -9.49 -0.99 -8.32
C ASN A 13 -10.51 -2.14 -8.24
N PHE A 14 -10.10 -3.32 -7.77
CA PHE A 14 -11.01 -4.46 -7.53
C PHE A 14 -12.12 -4.12 -6.52
N CYS A 15 -11.80 -3.35 -5.48
CA CYS A 15 -12.77 -2.84 -4.51
C CYS A 15 -13.50 -1.57 -4.98
N SER A 16 -13.62 -1.37 -6.30
CA SER A 16 -14.28 -0.18 -6.90
C SER A 16 -13.72 1.15 -6.40
N ARG A 17 -12.39 1.20 -6.20
CA ARG A 17 -11.64 2.37 -5.72
C ARG A 17 -12.11 2.89 -4.36
N ARG A 18 -12.55 1.98 -3.48
CA ARG A 18 -13.00 2.31 -2.15
C ARG A 18 -12.52 1.26 -1.16
N PHE A 19 -11.72 1.69 -0.18
CA PHE A 19 -11.41 0.89 0.99
C PHE A 19 -12.18 1.37 2.20
N THR A 20 -12.53 0.43 3.08
CA THR A 20 -13.07 0.71 4.40
C THR A 20 -11.96 1.20 5.33
N MET A 21 -12.35 1.94 6.38
CA MET A 21 -11.41 2.39 7.41
C MET A 21 -10.66 1.21 8.05
N LYS A 22 -11.35 0.08 8.29
CA LYS A 22 -10.74 -1.16 8.77
C LYS A 22 -9.59 -1.61 7.87
N THR A 23 -9.81 -1.70 6.55
CA THR A 23 -8.79 -2.09 5.57
C THR A 23 -7.61 -1.10 5.56
N VAL A 24 -7.88 0.20 5.52
CA VAL A 24 -6.82 1.24 5.49
C VAL A 24 -5.94 1.17 6.74
N LEU A 25 -6.54 1.00 7.94
CA LEU A 25 -5.79 0.92 9.19
C LEU A 25 -4.96 -0.37 9.33
N MET A 26 -5.49 -1.52 8.88
CA MET A 26 -4.70 -2.77 8.84
C MET A 26 -3.52 -2.67 7.86
N LEU A 27 -3.72 -2.03 6.71
CA LEU A 27 -2.64 -1.77 5.76
C LEU A 27 -1.60 -0.80 6.33
N ALA A 28 -2.03 0.28 6.98
CA ALA A 28 -1.13 1.28 7.57
C ALA A 28 -0.12 0.64 8.54
N ASP A 29 -0.57 -0.29 9.40
CA ASP A 29 0.32 -0.98 10.36
C ASP A 29 1.44 -1.76 9.65
N GLN A 30 1.09 -2.50 8.59
CA GLN A 30 2.06 -3.27 7.82
C GLN A 30 2.97 -2.36 6.99
N MET A 31 2.42 -1.34 6.32
CA MET A 31 3.19 -0.42 5.47
C MET A 31 4.25 0.35 6.26
N ILE A 32 3.90 0.89 7.44
CA ILE A 32 4.86 1.56 8.33
C ILE A 32 6.00 0.60 8.69
N SER A 33 5.65 -0.64 9.03
CA SER A 33 6.64 -1.67 9.39
C SER A 33 7.57 -2.07 8.23
N ARG A 34 7.07 -2.05 6.98
CA ARG A 34 7.92 -2.31 5.80
C ARG A 34 8.90 -1.16 5.54
N ILE A 35 8.44 0.08 5.63
CA ILE A 35 9.30 1.26 5.47
C ILE A 35 10.35 1.30 6.58
N GLU A 36 9.94 1.09 7.83
CA GLU A 36 10.87 0.99 8.97
C GLU A 36 11.97 -0.03 8.70
N TYR A 37 11.60 -1.23 8.24
CA TYR A 37 12.59 -2.27 7.95
C TYR A 37 13.63 -1.80 6.92
N VAL A 38 13.22 -1.16 5.83
CA VAL A 38 14.13 -0.58 4.83
C VAL A 38 15.06 0.47 5.47
N HIS A 39 14.50 1.33 6.31
CA HIS A 39 15.26 2.35 7.04
C HIS A 39 16.29 1.74 8.02
N THR A 40 15.98 0.62 8.66
CA THR A 40 16.93 -0.09 9.56
C THR A 40 18.14 -0.63 8.80
N LYS A 41 17.96 -0.97 7.51
CA LYS A 41 19.01 -1.40 6.58
C LYS A 41 19.78 -0.23 5.96
N ASN A 42 19.57 1.00 6.43
CA ASN A 42 20.24 2.24 6.00
C ASN A 42 19.81 2.75 4.61
N PHE A 43 18.68 2.29 4.08
CA PHE A 43 18.13 2.75 2.80
C PHE A 43 16.87 3.57 3.01
N ILE A 44 16.60 4.47 2.07
CA ILE A 44 15.30 5.10 1.82
C ILE A 44 14.79 4.59 0.48
N HIS A 45 13.48 4.43 0.35
CA HIS A 45 12.84 3.85 -0.84
C HIS A 45 12.67 4.87 -1.97
N ARG A 46 12.22 6.10 -1.64
CA ARG A 46 12.01 7.23 -2.57
C ARG A 46 10.91 7.05 -3.63
N ASP A 47 10.10 5.99 -3.53
CA ASP A 47 8.97 5.77 -4.45
C ASP A 47 7.85 4.98 -3.76
N ILE A 48 7.41 5.47 -2.60
CA ILE A 48 6.29 4.92 -1.85
C ILE A 48 4.99 5.21 -2.60
N LYS A 49 4.36 4.17 -3.12
CA LYS A 49 3.11 4.23 -3.89
C LYS A 49 2.35 2.90 -3.81
N PRO A 50 1.01 2.87 -4.02
CA PRO A 50 0.21 1.64 -3.94
C PRO A 50 0.74 0.48 -4.79
N ASP A 51 1.27 0.77 -5.98
CA ASP A 51 1.80 -0.23 -6.92
C ASP A 51 3.00 -1.00 -6.36
N ASN A 52 3.77 -0.39 -5.45
CA ASN A 52 4.98 -0.99 -4.86
C ASN A 52 4.68 -1.80 -3.58
N PHE A 53 3.41 -1.89 -3.18
CA PHE A 53 2.97 -2.74 -2.07
C PHE A 53 2.15 -3.91 -2.60
N LEU A 54 2.64 -5.13 -2.45
CA LEU A 54 1.99 -6.35 -2.95
C LEU A 54 1.59 -7.28 -1.81
N MET A 55 0.45 -7.94 -1.94
CA MET A 55 0.07 -9.02 -1.01
C MET A 55 0.83 -10.30 -1.38
N GLY A 56 1.19 -11.12 -0.39
CA GLY A 56 1.78 -12.43 -0.65
C GLY A 56 0.79 -13.43 -1.27
N ILE A 57 1.33 -14.47 -1.91
CA ILE A 57 0.53 -15.59 -2.44
C ILE A 57 0.56 -16.73 -1.41
N GLY A 58 -0.60 -17.34 -1.15
CA GLY A 58 -0.69 -18.54 -0.32
C GLY A 58 -0.19 -19.78 -1.05
N ARG A 59 0.27 -20.78 -0.29
CA ARG A 59 0.74 -22.09 -0.82
C ARG A 59 -0.32 -22.90 -1.59
N HIS A 60 -1.52 -22.39 -1.86
CA HIS A 60 -2.58 -23.05 -2.62
C HIS A 60 -2.99 -22.38 -3.94
N CYS A 61 -2.35 -21.29 -4.37
CA CYS A 61 -2.76 -20.58 -5.58
C CYS A 61 -1.98 -21.02 -6.84
N ASN A 62 -2.06 -22.30 -7.18
CA ASN A 62 -1.82 -22.77 -8.56
C ASN A 62 -3.14 -23.06 -9.31
N LYS A 63 -4.30 -22.61 -8.81
CA LYS A 63 -5.61 -22.92 -9.42
C LYS A 63 -6.59 -21.75 -9.59
N CYS A 64 -6.23 -20.50 -9.28
CA CYS A 64 -7.20 -19.39 -9.32
C CYS A 64 -6.83 -18.24 -10.27
N LEU A 65 -5.83 -18.43 -11.13
CA LEU A 65 -5.50 -17.52 -12.24
C LEU A 65 -5.58 -18.20 -13.61
N GLU A 66 -6.22 -19.37 -13.72
CA GLU A 66 -6.49 -19.99 -15.02
C GLU A 66 -7.85 -19.55 -15.55
N SER A 67 -7.84 -18.64 -16.52
CA SER A 67 -8.87 -18.58 -17.56
C SER A 67 -8.82 -19.88 -18.38
N PRO A 68 -9.96 -20.34 -18.96
CA PRO A 68 -10.04 -21.67 -19.57
C PRO A 68 -9.46 -21.68 -20.99
N VAL A 69 -8.13 -21.72 -21.13
CA VAL A 69 -7.49 -22.19 -22.38
C VAL A 69 -6.21 -22.94 -22.01
N GLY A 70 -6.23 -24.25 -22.24
CA GLY A 70 -5.23 -25.19 -21.75
C GLY A 70 -3.81 -24.99 -22.27
N LYS A 71 -2.85 -25.45 -21.46
CA LYS A 71 -1.64 -26.20 -21.86
C LYS A 71 -0.92 -26.76 -20.62
N ARG A 72 -0.23 -27.89 -20.82
CA ARG A 72 0.24 -28.89 -19.83
C ARG A 72 1.28 -28.41 -18.80
N LYS A 73 1.22 -29.06 -17.63
CA LYS A 73 2.09 -29.01 -16.44
C LYS A 73 3.57 -29.40 -16.70
N ARG A 74 4.47 -28.80 -15.92
CA ARG A 74 5.65 -29.49 -15.34
C ARG A 74 5.73 -29.21 -13.84
N SER A 75 5.86 -30.28 -13.07
CA SER A 75 5.93 -30.31 -11.61
C SER A 75 7.37 -30.15 -11.15
N MET A 76 7.64 -29.29 -10.17
CA MET A 76 8.81 -29.40 -9.30
C MET A 76 8.40 -29.20 -7.85
N THR A 77 8.74 -30.20 -7.05
CA THR A 77 8.51 -30.32 -5.62
C THR A 77 9.45 -29.39 -4.86
N VAL A 78 8.92 -28.50 -4.02
CA VAL A 78 9.73 -27.78 -3.02
C VAL A 78 9.31 -28.25 -1.63
N SER A 79 10.31 -28.65 -0.87
CA SER A 79 10.28 -29.25 0.45
C SER A 79 9.66 -28.34 1.51
N THR A 80 8.84 -28.95 2.34
CA THR A 80 8.13 -28.35 3.47
C THR A 80 9.01 -28.30 4.72
N SER A 81 9.34 -27.10 5.18
CA SER A 81 9.59 -26.84 6.59
C SER A 81 8.38 -26.13 7.21
N GLN A 82 8.09 -26.55 8.43
CA GLN A 82 6.84 -26.41 9.15
C GLN A 82 6.77 -25.10 9.94
N ASP A 83 5.73 -24.32 9.69
CA ASP A 83 4.99 -23.59 10.71
C ASP A 83 3.53 -23.44 10.21
N PRO A 84 2.53 -24.10 10.83
CA PRO A 84 1.15 -24.12 10.32
C PRO A 84 0.41 -22.79 10.48
N SER A 85 0.99 -21.82 11.19
CA SER A 85 0.32 -20.58 11.58
C SER A 85 0.56 -19.39 10.64
N PHE A 86 1.50 -19.49 9.70
CA PHE A 86 1.94 -18.36 8.88
C PHE A 86 1.47 -18.49 7.42
N SER A 87 0.19 -18.17 7.16
CA SER A 87 -0.28 -18.02 5.79
C SER A 87 0.27 -16.71 5.20
N GLY A 88 1.30 -16.77 4.35
CA GLY A 88 1.87 -15.61 3.64
C GLY A 88 0.86 -14.80 2.79
N LEU A 89 -0.40 -15.26 2.67
CA LEU A 89 -1.53 -14.57 2.02
C LEU A 89 -1.81 -13.17 2.56
N ASN A 90 -1.64 -12.98 3.87
CA ASN A 90 -2.05 -11.74 4.55
C ASN A 90 -0.87 -10.78 4.79
N GLN A 91 0.31 -11.16 4.31
CA GLN A 91 1.53 -10.37 4.45
C GLN A 91 1.65 -9.39 3.28
N LEU A 92 1.81 -8.11 3.60
CA LEU A 92 2.16 -7.09 2.64
C LEU A 92 3.67 -7.09 2.40
N PHE A 93 4.11 -6.86 1.17
CA PHE A 93 5.50 -6.77 0.75
C PHE A 93 5.74 -5.39 0.11
N LEU A 94 6.90 -4.78 0.37
CA LEU A 94 7.37 -3.57 -0.30
C LEU A 94 8.41 -3.99 -1.34
N ILE A 95 8.21 -3.59 -2.59
CA ILE A 95 9.04 -3.97 -3.75
C ILE A 95 9.55 -2.74 -4.50
N ASP A 96 10.30 -2.98 -5.57
CA ASP A 96 10.86 -1.94 -6.47
C ASP A 96 11.84 -0.99 -5.77
N PHE A 97 12.98 -1.55 -5.40
CA PHE A 97 14.11 -0.81 -4.85
C PHE A 97 14.97 -0.11 -5.93
N GLY A 98 14.49 0.00 -7.18
CA GLY A 98 15.26 0.60 -8.28
C GLY A 98 15.60 2.08 -8.06
N LEU A 99 14.79 2.78 -7.28
CA LEU A 99 15.04 4.15 -6.85
C LEU A 99 15.55 4.25 -5.41
N ALA A 100 15.82 3.14 -4.71
CA ALA A 100 16.29 3.19 -3.34
C ALA A 100 17.69 3.83 -3.24
N LYS A 101 18.00 4.46 -2.11
CA LYS A 101 19.30 5.10 -1.87
C LYS A 101 19.72 4.90 -0.42
N LYS A 102 21.02 4.67 -0.21
CA LYS A 102 21.60 4.61 1.13
C LYS A 102 21.60 6.02 1.74
N TYR A 103 20.97 6.20 2.90
CA TYR A 103 20.85 7.51 3.57
C TYR A 103 21.82 7.71 4.73
N ARG A 104 22.49 6.66 5.19
CA ARG A 104 23.54 6.76 6.22
C ARG A 104 24.59 5.68 6.06
N ASP A 105 25.78 5.93 6.59
CA ASP A 105 26.83 4.92 6.63
C ASP A 105 26.43 3.72 7.52
N ASN A 106 26.90 2.52 7.16
CA ASN A 106 26.54 1.31 7.90
C ASN A 106 27.26 1.21 9.25
N ARG A 107 28.50 1.70 9.34
CA ARG A 107 29.35 1.60 10.54
C ARG A 107 29.20 2.83 11.42
N THR A 108 29.39 4.03 10.87
CA THR A 108 29.37 5.27 11.66
C THR A 108 27.96 5.78 11.92
N ARG A 109 26.96 5.26 11.18
CA ARG A 109 25.58 5.76 11.17
C ARG A 109 25.46 7.24 10.77
N GLN A 110 26.54 7.83 10.25
CA GLN A 110 26.55 9.22 9.77
C GLN A 110 25.57 9.37 8.61
N HIS A 111 24.66 10.33 8.74
CA HIS A 111 23.64 10.63 7.74
C HIS A 111 24.29 11.26 6.48
N ILE A 112 23.68 11.06 5.31
CA ILE A 112 24.06 11.80 4.10
C ILE A 112 23.89 13.31 4.35
N PRO A 113 24.74 14.16 3.75
CA PRO A 113 24.63 15.60 3.93
C PRO A 113 23.34 16.12 3.30
N TYR A 114 22.80 17.18 3.90
CA TYR A 114 21.71 17.94 3.32
C TYR A 114 22.15 18.55 1.97
N ARG A 115 21.29 18.47 0.95
CA ARG A 115 21.52 19.03 -0.38
C ARG A 115 20.19 19.52 -0.96
N GLU A 116 20.28 20.55 -1.78
CA GLU A 116 19.17 21.10 -2.57
C GLU A 116 19.44 20.86 -4.06
N ASP A 117 18.66 21.48 -4.94
CA ASP A 117 18.80 21.39 -6.41
C ASP A 117 18.76 19.97 -6.98
N LYS A 118 18.04 19.06 -6.31
CA LYS A 118 17.78 17.71 -6.79
C LYS A 118 16.60 17.71 -7.75
N ASN A 119 16.71 16.91 -8.81
CA ASN A 119 15.55 16.58 -9.62
C ASN A 119 14.59 15.68 -8.83
N LEU A 120 13.28 15.93 -8.99
CA LEU A 120 12.24 15.07 -8.42
C LEU A 120 12.46 13.62 -8.87
N THR A 121 12.65 12.74 -7.90
CA THR A 121 12.78 11.29 -8.09
C THR A 121 11.56 10.61 -7.49
N GLY A 122 10.99 9.64 -8.22
CA GLY A 122 9.79 8.91 -7.82
C GLY A 122 8.50 9.51 -8.36
N THR A 123 7.37 9.01 -7.86
CA THR A 123 6.04 9.35 -8.36
C THR A 123 5.53 10.68 -7.79
N ALA A 124 5.42 11.71 -8.64
CA ALA A 124 5.03 13.08 -8.24
C ALA A 124 3.73 13.17 -7.40
N ARG A 125 2.78 12.27 -7.65
CA ARG A 125 1.50 12.18 -6.91
C ARG A 125 1.72 11.96 -5.41
N TYR A 126 2.65 11.08 -5.05
CA TYR A 126 2.89 10.67 -3.66
C TYR A 126 4.16 11.26 -3.06
N ALA A 127 5.03 11.90 -3.85
CA ALA A 127 6.25 12.52 -3.35
C ALA A 127 6.01 13.56 -2.23
N SER A 128 6.95 13.68 -1.28
CA SER A 128 6.91 14.72 -0.23
C SER A 128 6.98 16.13 -0.82
N ILE A 129 6.58 17.15 -0.04
CA ILE A 129 6.75 18.55 -0.43
C ILE A 129 8.24 18.87 -0.62
N ASN A 130 9.11 18.41 0.28
CA ASN A 130 10.56 18.62 0.18
C ASN A 130 11.15 18.05 -1.12
N ALA A 131 10.69 16.87 -1.55
CA ALA A 131 11.14 16.28 -2.81
C ALA A 131 10.74 17.12 -4.04
N HIS A 132 9.57 17.79 -4.00
CA HIS A 132 9.17 18.75 -5.03
C HIS A 132 10.00 20.02 -5.01
N LEU A 133 10.45 20.46 -3.83
CA LEU A 133 11.36 21.61 -3.66
C LEU A 133 12.82 21.30 -4.02
N GLY A 134 13.11 20.09 -4.52
CA GLY A 134 14.46 19.68 -4.91
C GLY A 134 15.39 19.42 -3.73
N ILE A 135 14.84 19.24 -2.52
CA ILE A 135 15.62 18.86 -1.34
C ILE A 135 15.91 17.35 -1.41
N GLU A 136 17.13 16.97 -1.03
CA GLU A 136 17.54 15.57 -0.92
C GLU A 136 16.58 14.82 0.01
N GLN A 137 16.16 13.63 -0.42
CA GLN A 137 15.21 12.83 0.35
C GLN A 137 15.91 12.11 1.51
N SER A 138 15.15 11.91 2.58
CA SER A 138 15.52 11.21 3.81
C SER A 138 14.35 10.35 4.30
N ARG A 139 14.47 9.77 5.50
CA ARG A 139 13.42 8.90 6.06
C ARG A 139 12.06 9.59 6.19
N ARG A 140 12.04 10.90 6.50
CA ARG A 140 10.78 11.65 6.65
C ARG A 140 9.97 11.70 5.35
N ASP A 141 10.65 11.66 4.22
CA ASP A 141 10.03 11.80 2.90
C ASP A 141 9.28 10.52 2.49
N ASP A 142 9.82 9.34 2.82
CA ASP A 142 9.10 8.07 2.67
C ASP A 142 7.86 8.01 3.57
N MET A 143 7.97 8.53 4.80
CA MET A 143 6.84 8.57 5.75
C MET A 143 5.76 9.57 5.31
N GLU A 144 6.12 10.76 4.86
CA GLU A 144 5.15 11.73 4.32
C GLU A 144 4.44 11.15 3.07
N SER A 145 5.20 10.48 2.20
CA SER A 145 4.65 9.81 1.01
C SER A 145 3.63 8.73 1.38
N LEU A 146 3.90 7.93 2.42
CA LEU A 146 2.94 6.96 2.95
C LEU A 146 1.65 7.65 3.43
N GLY A 147 1.75 8.80 4.10
CA GLY A 147 0.57 9.58 4.51
C GLY A 147 -0.32 9.96 3.33
N TYR A 148 0.26 10.37 2.19
CA TYR A 148 -0.50 10.63 0.97
C TYR A 148 -1.12 9.38 0.37
N VAL A 149 -0.46 8.22 0.44
CA VAL A 149 -1.02 6.93 -0.01
C VAL A 149 -2.23 6.53 0.84
N LEU A 150 -2.15 6.67 2.17
CA LEU A 150 -3.27 6.38 3.06
C LEU A 150 -4.45 7.32 2.80
N MET A 151 -4.19 8.62 2.62
CA MET A 151 -5.23 9.59 2.27
C MET A 151 -5.82 9.35 0.88
N TYR A 152 -5.04 8.83 -0.06
CA TYR A 152 -5.55 8.42 -1.38
C TYR A 152 -6.56 7.28 -1.25
N PHE A 153 -6.27 6.25 -0.46
CA PHE A 153 -7.24 5.15 -0.21
C PHE A 153 -8.51 5.64 0.47
N ASN A 154 -8.39 6.52 1.46
CA ASN A 154 -9.52 7.13 2.18
C ASN A 154 -10.41 7.98 1.25
N ARG A 155 -9.81 8.77 0.36
CA ARG A 155 -10.52 9.80 -0.42
C ARG A 155 -10.88 9.38 -1.84
N THR A 156 -10.40 8.23 -2.32
CA THR A 156 -10.48 7.76 -3.72
C THR A 156 -9.64 8.57 -4.73
N SER A 157 -9.34 9.83 -4.40
CA SER A 157 -8.42 10.71 -5.11
C SER A 157 -7.82 11.78 -4.19
N LEU A 158 -6.65 12.29 -4.56
CA LEU A 158 -5.96 13.41 -3.93
C LEU A 158 -6.27 14.73 -4.66
N PRO A 159 -6.30 15.88 -3.95
CA PRO A 159 -6.68 17.18 -4.54
C PRO A 159 -5.79 17.67 -5.70
N TRP A 160 -4.60 17.10 -5.85
CA TRP A 160 -3.65 17.40 -6.92
C TRP A 160 -3.66 16.37 -8.07
N GLN A 161 -4.65 15.47 -8.12
CA GLN A 161 -4.86 14.59 -9.26
C GLN A 161 -5.59 15.31 -10.41
N GLY A 162 -5.34 14.86 -11.65
CA GLY A 162 -6.05 15.37 -12.83
C GLY A 162 -5.61 16.76 -13.32
N LEU A 163 -4.61 17.39 -12.68
CA LEU A 163 -4.10 18.69 -13.10
C LEU A 163 -3.49 18.62 -14.51
N LYS A 164 -4.00 19.47 -15.41
CA LYS A 164 -3.52 19.60 -16.80
C LYS A 164 -2.37 20.61 -16.89
N ALA A 165 -1.37 20.30 -17.70
CA ALA A 165 -0.23 21.16 -18.01
C ALA A 165 0.33 20.80 -19.38
N ALA A 166 1.04 21.73 -20.03
CA ALA A 166 1.62 21.50 -21.36
C ALA A 166 2.89 20.62 -21.28
N THR A 167 3.68 20.78 -20.22
CA THR A 167 4.91 20.01 -20.02
C THR A 167 4.89 19.22 -18.71
N LYS A 168 5.73 18.17 -18.61
CA LYS A 168 5.89 17.41 -17.36
C LYS A 168 6.39 18.30 -16.21
N LYS A 169 7.30 19.22 -16.49
CA LYS A 169 7.84 20.18 -15.50
C LYS A 169 6.72 21.06 -14.92
N GLN A 170 5.93 21.69 -15.79
CA GLN A 170 4.77 22.48 -15.37
C GLN A 170 3.73 21.65 -14.61
N LYS A 171 3.55 20.37 -14.97
CA LYS A 171 2.67 19.47 -14.24
C LYS A 171 3.16 19.25 -12.80
N TYR A 172 4.46 19.08 -12.62
CA TYR A 172 5.07 18.87 -11.31
C TYR A 172 5.01 20.14 -10.46
N GLU A 173 5.29 21.30 -11.05
CA GLU A 173 5.12 22.62 -10.41
C GLU A 173 3.68 22.79 -9.90
N LYS A 174 2.66 22.55 -10.74
CA LYS A 174 1.24 22.62 -10.33
C LYS A 174 0.89 21.64 -9.20
N ILE A 175 1.45 20.44 -9.22
CA ILE A 175 1.24 19.46 -8.14
C ILE A 175 1.88 19.97 -6.84
N SER A 176 3.10 20.49 -6.92
CA SER A 176 3.83 21.06 -5.77
C SER A 176 3.05 22.22 -5.14
N GLU A 177 2.66 23.21 -5.95
CA GLU A 177 1.86 24.36 -5.52
C GLU A 177 0.55 23.90 -4.87
N LYS A 178 -0.13 22.91 -5.47
CA LYS A 178 -1.39 22.39 -4.92
C LYS A 178 -1.19 21.64 -3.59
N LYS A 179 -0.06 20.94 -3.41
CA LYS A 179 0.29 20.28 -2.13
C LYS A 179 0.58 21.30 -1.03
N MET A 180 1.36 22.34 -1.34
CA MET A 180 1.72 23.39 -0.39
C MET A 180 0.50 24.24 0.01
N SER A 181 -0.39 24.53 -0.95
CA SER A 181 -1.61 25.32 -0.72
C SER A 181 -2.79 24.52 -0.13
N THR A 182 -2.65 23.21 0.05
CA THR A 182 -3.68 22.38 0.70
C THR A 182 -3.23 22.05 2.13
N PRO A 183 -3.79 22.72 3.16
CA PRO A 183 -3.50 22.38 4.55
C PRO A 183 -3.83 20.93 4.87
N VAL A 184 -3.12 20.34 5.84
CA VAL A 184 -3.33 18.94 6.24
C VAL A 184 -4.77 18.74 6.75
N GLU A 185 -5.30 19.71 7.47
CA GLU A 185 -6.66 19.70 8.02
C GLU A 185 -7.71 19.71 6.91
N VAL A 186 -7.42 20.36 5.78
CA VAL A 186 -8.30 20.36 4.60
C VAL A 186 -8.20 19.01 3.86
N LEU A 187 -6.99 18.47 3.71
CA LEU A 187 -6.78 17.15 3.09
C LEU A 187 -7.49 16.05 3.89
N CYS A 188 -7.41 16.10 5.22
CA CYS A 188 -7.95 15.11 6.14
C CYS A 188 -9.39 15.40 6.61
N LYS A 189 -10.02 16.49 6.13
CA LYS A 189 -11.40 16.84 6.50
C LYS A 189 -12.36 15.69 6.23
N GLY A 190 -13.13 15.31 7.26
CA GLY A 190 -14.11 14.21 7.21
C GLY A 190 -13.54 12.82 7.54
N PHE A 191 -12.26 12.73 7.90
CA PHE A 191 -11.60 11.49 8.34
C PHE A 191 -11.11 11.63 9.80
N PRO A 192 -10.78 10.52 10.48
CA PRO A 192 -10.24 10.55 11.83
C PRO A 192 -9.00 11.45 11.97
N ALA A 193 -8.86 12.13 13.11
CA ALA A 193 -7.82 13.13 13.33
C ALA A 193 -6.39 12.56 13.26
N GLU A 194 -6.23 11.26 13.50
CA GLU A 194 -4.98 10.51 13.46
C GLU A 194 -4.27 10.63 12.10
N PHE A 195 -5.01 10.75 11.00
CA PHE A 195 -4.41 10.97 9.68
C PHE A 195 -3.75 12.35 9.56
N ALA A 196 -4.38 13.38 10.14
CA ALA A 196 -3.79 14.72 10.20
C ALA A 196 -2.58 14.74 11.16
N MET A 197 -2.70 14.09 12.32
CA MET A 197 -1.59 13.95 13.27
C MET A 197 -0.38 13.24 12.64
N TYR A 198 -0.61 12.18 11.85
CA TYR A 198 0.43 11.47 11.12
C TYR A 198 1.16 12.38 10.12
N LEU A 199 0.42 13.11 9.28
CA LEU A 199 1.00 13.99 8.27
C LEU A 199 1.75 15.18 8.90
N ASN A 200 1.16 15.81 9.92
CA ASN A 200 1.80 16.89 10.67
C ASN A 200 3.07 16.42 11.38
N TYR A 201 3.06 15.22 11.97
CA TYR A 201 4.26 14.59 12.53
C TYR A 201 5.35 14.43 11.47
N CYS A 202 5.04 13.83 10.32
CA CYS A 202 6.02 13.58 9.27
C CYS A 202 6.62 14.88 8.72
N ARG A 203 5.80 15.92 8.53
CA ARG A 203 6.24 17.26 8.07
C ARG A 203 7.10 17.98 9.12
N GLY A 204 6.91 17.69 10.40
CA GLY A 204 7.68 18.28 11.50
C GLY A 204 9.08 17.65 11.70
N LEU A 205 9.36 16.50 11.09
CA LEU A 205 10.66 15.82 11.23
C LEU A 205 11.79 16.62 10.57
N ARG A 206 12.91 16.78 11.28
CA ARG A 206 14.17 17.30 10.70
C ARG A 206 14.76 16.29 9.71
N PHE A 207 15.62 16.77 8.81
CA PHE A 207 16.21 15.96 7.73
C PHE A 207 16.91 14.68 8.23
N GLU A 208 17.65 14.76 9.34
CA GLU A 208 18.37 13.62 9.91
C GLU A 208 17.59 12.92 11.03
N GLU A 209 16.38 13.37 11.36
CA GLU A 209 15.61 12.83 12.48
C GLU A 209 15.09 11.42 12.16
N ALA A 210 15.11 10.55 13.18
CA ALA A 210 14.52 9.23 13.06
C ALA A 210 13.01 9.34 13.33
N PRO A 211 12.13 8.89 12.41
CA PRO A 211 10.72 8.75 12.71
C PRO A 211 10.50 7.78 13.87
N ASP A 212 9.58 8.10 14.78
CA ASP A 212 9.07 7.19 15.79
C ASP A 212 7.97 6.32 15.16
N TYR A 213 8.40 5.22 14.54
CA TYR A 213 7.50 4.28 13.88
C TYR A 213 6.52 3.62 14.85
N MET A 214 6.91 3.46 16.12
CA MET A 214 6.03 2.89 17.14
C MET A 214 4.89 3.84 17.46
N TYR A 215 5.18 5.13 17.67
CA TYR A 215 4.16 6.16 17.83
C TYR A 215 3.19 6.19 16.64
N LEU A 216 3.70 6.21 15.42
CA LEU A 216 2.86 6.28 14.21
C LEU A 216 1.96 5.05 14.04
N ARG A 217 2.46 3.85 14.33
CA ARG A 217 1.60 2.64 14.38
C ARG A 217 0.59 2.73 15.50
N GLN A 218 0.99 3.23 16.67
CA GLN A 218 0.14 3.28 17.85
C GLN A 218 -1.06 4.23 17.64
N LEU A 219 -0.88 5.35 16.93
CA LEU A 219 -1.98 6.22 16.52
C LEU A 219 -3.09 5.41 15.83
N PHE A 220 -2.75 4.67 14.78
CA PHE A 220 -3.71 3.89 14.01
C PHE A 220 -4.23 2.66 14.77
N ARG A 221 -3.42 2.00 15.60
CA ARG A 221 -3.86 0.87 16.44
C ARG A 221 -4.87 1.29 17.52
N ILE A 222 -4.70 2.47 18.12
CA ILE A 222 -5.67 3.01 19.09
C ILE A 222 -6.97 3.34 18.38
N LEU A 223 -6.92 4.04 17.24
CA LEU A 223 -8.09 4.32 16.43
C LEU A 223 -8.82 3.03 16.00
N PHE A 224 -8.08 2.02 15.54
CA PHE A 224 -8.64 0.73 15.14
C PHE A 224 -9.43 0.05 16.27
N ARG A 225 -8.91 0.06 17.49
CA ARG A 225 -9.60 -0.46 18.68
C ARG A 225 -10.81 0.40 19.07
N THR A 226 -10.68 1.72 18.96
CA THR A 226 -11.77 2.67 19.26
C THR A 226 -12.97 2.48 18.32
N LEU A 227 -12.71 2.09 17.07
CA LEU A 227 -13.72 1.72 16.08
C LEU A 227 -14.25 0.28 16.24
N ASN A 228 -13.89 -0.41 17.32
CA ASN A 228 -14.25 -1.80 17.62
C ASN A 228 -13.91 -2.80 16.50
N HIS A 229 -12.84 -2.53 15.75
CA HIS A 229 -12.37 -3.44 14.72
C HIS A 229 -11.50 -4.56 15.32
N GLN A 230 -11.60 -5.74 14.72
CA GLN A 230 -10.78 -6.91 15.05
C GLN A 230 -9.71 -7.11 13.97
N TYR A 231 -8.50 -7.45 14.39
CA TYR A 231 -7.36 -7.68 13.49
C TYR A 231 -7.39 -9.11 12.96
N ASP A 232 -8.40 -9.40 12.14
CA ASP A 232 -8.74 -10.73 11.61
C ASP A 232 -8.23 -10.96 10.18
N TYR A 233 -7.45 -10.01 9.64
CA TYR A 233 -6.97 -10.00 8.25
C TYR A 233 -8.10 -10.09 7.20
N THR A 234 -9.33 -9.74 7.57
CA THR A 234 -10.46 -9.67 6.66
C THR A 234 -10.51 -8.28 6.01
N PHE A 235 -9.79 -8.16 4.90
CA PHE A 235 -9.79 -6.98 4.03
C PHE A 235 -11.02 -6.94 3.13
N ASP A 236 -11.29 -5.78 2.51
CA ASP A 236 -12.46 -5.58 1.63
C ASP A 236 -12.47 -6.57 0.47
N TRP A 237 -11.32 -6.84 -0.16
CA TRP A 237 -11.21 -7.80 -1.24
C TRP A 237 -11.43 -9.25 -0.78
N THR A 238 -11.14 -9.57 0.49
CA THR A 238 -11.41 -10.89 1.07
C THR A 238 -12.92 -11.13 1.10
N MET A 239 -13.69 -10.14 1.55
CA MET A 239 -15.16 -10.21 1.58
C MET A 239 -15.78 -10.32 0.19
N LEU A 240 -15.28 -9.55 -0.78
CA LEU A 240 -15.77 -9.59 -2.16
C LEU A 240 -15.53 -10.96 -2.82
N LYS A 241 -14.35 -11.55 -2.60
CA LYS A 241 -14.03 -12.90 -3.09
C LYS A 241 -14.94 -13.97 -2.47
N GLN A 242 -15.21 -13.89 -1.17
CA GLN A 242 -16.12 -14.82 -0.49
C GLN A 242 -17.55 -14.72 -1.04
N LYS A 243 -18.08 -13.50 -1.23
CA LYS A 243 -19.41 -13.29 -1.81
C LYS A 243 -19.52 -13.84 -3.23
N ALA A 244 -18.52 -13.60 -4.08
CA ALA A 244 -18.49 -14.12 -5.44
C ALA A 244 -18.46 -15.66 -5.47
N ALA A 245 -17.69 -16.29 -4.57
CA ALA A 245 -17.65 -17.75 -4.45
C ALA A 245 -18.98 -18.34 -3.98
N GLN A 246 -19.65 -17.71 -3.02
CA GLN A 246 -20.98 -18.13 -2.55
C GLN A 246 -22.04 -18.03 -3.66
N GLN A 247 -22.02 -16.95 -4.44
CA GLN A 247 -22.92 -16.78 -5.59
C GLN A 247 -22.69 -17.87 -6.65
N ALA A 248 -21.43 -18.16 -7.01
CA ALA A 248 -21.09 -19.20 -7.97
C ALA A 248 -21.50 -20.62 -7.51
N ALA A 249 -21.41 -20.89 -6.20
CA ALA A 249 -21.86 -22.16 -5.62
C ALA A 249 -23.40 -22.29 -5.64
N SER A 250 -24.13 -21.19 -5.41
CA SER A 250 -25.61 -21.21 -5.47
C SER A 250 -26.16 -21.40 -6.89
N SER A 251 -25.49 -20.86 -7.91
CA SER A 251 -25.90 -21.03 -9.31
C SER A 251 -25.63 -22.41 -9.89
N SER A 252 -24.65 -23.15 -9.34
CA SER A 252 -24.32 -24.50 -9.81
C SER A 252 -25.20 -25.61 -9.19
N GLY A 253 -25.96 -25.30 -8.13
CA GLY A 253 -26.88 -26.23 -7.47
C GLY A 253 -28.28 -26.35 -8.10
N GLN A 254 -28.67 -25.48 -9.04
CA GLN A 254 -30.00 -25.49 -9.68
C GLN A 254 -30.07 -26.28 -11.01
N GLY A 255 -28.97 -26.96 -11.41
CA GLY A 255 -28.88 -27.66 -12.69
C GLY A 255 -29.16 -29.18 -12.69
N GLN A 256 -29.65 -29.77 -11.59
CA GLN A 256 -29.76 -31.25 -11.44
C GLN A 256 -31.15 -31.79 -11.06
N GLN A 257 -32.24 -31.08 -11.37
CA GLN A 257 -33.59 -31.65 -11.29
C GLN A 257 -34.39 -31.36 -12.56
N ALA A 258 -34.18 -32.15 -13.60
CA ALA A 258 -35.19 -32.33 -14.65
C ALA A 258 -34.96 -33.65 -15.41
N GLN A 259 -36.05 -34.41 -15.52
CA GLN A 259 -36.32 -35.50 -16.47
C GLN A 259 -35.90 -36.93 -16.07
N THR A 260 -36.74 -37.57 -15.26
CA THR A 260 -37.13 -38.97 -15.49
C THR A 260 -38.34 -39.00 -16.43
N PRO A 261 -38.28 -39.59 -17.63
CA PRO A 261 -39.47 -39.86 -18.42
C PRO A 261 -40.16 -41.12 -17.92
N THR A 262 -41.41 -40.98 -17.49
CA THR A 262 -42.35 -42.10 -17.28
C THR A 262 -42.77 -42.67 -18.62
N GLY A 263 -42.54 -43.96 -18.83
CA GLY A 263 -43.03 -44.69 -20.01
C GLY A 263 -44.51 -45.06 -19.89
N PHE A 264 -45.17 -45.06 -21.04
CA PHE A 264 -46.30 -45.91 -21.41
C PHE A 264 -46.19 -46.19 -22.90
#